data_AF-A0A846M4I8-F1
#
_entry.id   AF-A0A846M4I8-F1
#
_cell.length_a   1.000
_cell.length_b   1.000
_cell.length_c   1.000
_cell.angle_alpha   90.00
_cell.angle_beta   90.00
_cell.angle_gamma   90.00
#
_symmetry.space_group_name_H-M   'P 1'
#
loop_
_entity.id
_entity.type
_entity.pdbx_description
1 polymer ?
#
loop_
_entity_poly.entity_id
_entity_poly.type
_entity_poly.pdbx_seq_one_letter_code
_entity_poly.pdbx_strand_id
1 'polypeptide(L)'
;MILPSKHIPESRSLAAIGGEILAQLEEPRAVSEIWERVVSARRAAGRGAALPYDWFILALTFLHAIFAVELSQGLIQRIEARR
;
A
#
# COMPACT_ATOMS: atom_id res chain seq x y z
N MET A 1 -1.98 -3.17 13.01
CA MET A 1 -1.26 -2.07 13.70
C MET A 1 -0.42 -1.32 12.69
N ILE A 2 -0.22 -0.02 12.94
CA ILE A 2 0.62 0.83 12.08
C ILE A 2 2.03 0.22 11.94
N LEU A 3 2.62 -0.16 13.08
CA LEU A 3 3.88 -0.91 13.17
C LEU A 3 3.64 -2.40 13.49
N PRO A 4 4.61 -3.29 13.25
CA PRO A 4 4.59 -4.66 13.75
C PRO A 4 4.42 -4.67 15.27
N SER A 5 3.76 -5.69 15.82
CA SER A 5 3.63 -5.85 17.27
C SER A 5 3.74 -7.31 17.67
N LYS A 6 3.90 -7.58 18.96
CA LYS A 6 4.11 -8.96 19.48
C LYS A 6 3.04 -9.98 19.03
N HIS A 7 1.86 -9.52 18.60
CA HIS A 7 0.75 -10.35 18.15
C HIS A 7 0.35 -10.16 16.67
N ILE A 8 1.04 -9.28 15.92
CA ILE A 8 0.73 -9.02 14.51
C ILE A 8 1.99 -9.30 13.69
N PRO A 9 1.95 -10.32 12.81
CA PRO A 9 3.04 -10.61 11.89
C PRO A 9 3.44 -9.36 11.09
N GLU A 10 4.75 -9.15 10.87
CA GLU A 10 5.30 -8.01 10.11
C GLU A 10 4.60 -7.78 8.76
N SER A 11 4.26 -8.89 8.07
CA SER A 11 3.57 -8.93 6.79
C SER A 11 2.15 -8.34 6.80
N ARG A 12 1.62 -7.98 7.98
CA ARG A 12 0.30 -7.38 8.19
C ARG A 12 0.34 -6.00 8.86
N SER A 13 1.52 -5.40 9.03
CA SER A 13 1.58 -4.00 9.47
C SER A 13 1.16 -3.05 8.34
N LEU A 14 0.49 -1.93 8.69
CA LEU A 14 0.11 -0.94 7.67
C LEU A 14 1.33 -0.29 7.03
N ALA A 15 2.44 -0.15 7.76
CA ALA A 15 3.70 0.32 7.20
C ALA A 15 4.26 -0.65 6.14
N ALA A 16 4.25 -1.98 6.40
CA ALA A 16 4.73 -2.95 5.42
C ALA A 16 3.83 -2.99 4.18
N ILE A 17 2.50 -3.04 4.36
CA ILE A 17 1.54 -3.00 3.25
C ILE A 17 1.68 -1.68 2.47
N GLY A 18 1.82 -0.55 3.17
CA GLY A 18 2.03 0.76 2.56
C GLY A 18 3.33 0.82 1.75
N GLY A 19 4.41 0.23 2.23
CA GLY A 19 5.66 0.10 1.47
C GLY A 19 5.50 -0.71 0.19
N GLU A 20 4.73 -1.80 0.23
CA GLU A 20 4.41 -2.59 -0.97
C GLU A 20 3.54 -1.81 -1.96
N ILE A 21 2.55 -1.04 -1.48
CA ILE A 21 1.73 -0.15 -2.32
C ILE A 21 2.60 0.89 -3.01
N LEU A 22 3.48 1.57 -2.24
CA LEU A 22 4.39 2.56 -2.78
C LEU A 22 5.30 1.94 -3.85
N ALA A 23 5.82 0.72 -3.64
CA ALA A 23 6.64 0.03 -4.63
C ALA A 23 5.93 -0.22 -5.98
N GLN A 24 4.59 -0.16 -6.04
CA GLN A 24 3.82 -0.26 -7.30
C GLN A 24 3.46 1.11 -7.91
N LEU A 25 3.74 2.21 -7.20
CA LEU A 25 3.43 3.59 -7.58
C LEU A 25 4.69 4.31 -8.11
N GLU A 26 5.25 3.80 -9.20
CA GLU A 26 6.30 4.50 -9.97
C GLU A 26 5.71 5.62 -10.85
N GLU A 27 4.45 5.46 -11.25
CA GLU A 27 3.65 6.44 -12.00
C GLU A 27 2.25 6.52 -11.37
N PRO A 28 1.46 7.59 -11.63
CA PRO A 28 0.08 7.68 -11.17
C PRO A 28 -0.77 6.53 -11.70
N ARG A 29 -1.52 5.86 -10.81
CA ARG A 29 -2.32 4.68 -11.16
C ARG A 29 -3.70 4.70 -10.52
N ALA A 30 -4.66 4.05 -11.16
CA ALA A 30 -5.98 3.83 -10.57
C ALA A 30 -5.87 2.89 -9.35
N VAL A 31 -6.76 3.06 -8.37
CA VAL A 31 -6.80 2.23 -7.16
C VAL A 31 -6.93 0.73 -7.47
N SER A 32 -7.74 0.38 -8.47
CA SER A 32 -7.92 -1.00 -8.94
C SER A 32 -6.61 -1.60 -9.50
N GLU A 33 -5.88 -0.82 -10.28
CA GLU A 33 -4.62 -1.27 -10.88
C GLU A 33 -3.54 -1.50 -9.81
N ILE A 34 -3.45 -0.61 -8.82
CA ILE A 34 -2.52 -0.75 -7.69
C ILE A 34 -2.83 -2.03 -6.91
N TRP A 35 -4.11 -2.30 -6.65
CA TRP A 35 -4.55 -3.51 -5.97
C TRP A 35 -4.09 -4.78 -6.70
N GLU A 36 -4.35 -4.86 -8.01
CA GLU A 36 -3.96 -6.01 -8.83
C GLU A 36 -2.45 -6.24 -8.82
N ARG A 37 -1.66 -5.16 -8.95
CA ARG A 37 -0.20 -5.21 -8.90
C ARG A 37 0.33 -5.68 -7.55
N VAL A 38 -0.21 -5.16 -6.45
CA VAL A 38 0.18 -5.57 -5.09
C VAL A 38 -0.12 -7.06 -4.86
N VAL A 39 -1.32 -7.52 -5.24
CA VAL A 39 -1.71 -8.93 -5.12
C VAL A 39 -0.80 -9.82 -5.98
N SER A 40 -0.50 -9.41 -7.21
CA SER A 40 0.40 -10.14 -8.11
C SER A 40 1.82 -10.23 -7.53
N ALA A 41 2.38 -9.12 -7.04
CA ALA A 41 3.71 -9.07 -6.42
C ALA A 41 3.80 -9.96 -5.17
N ARG A 42 2.76 -9.96 -4.31
CA ARG A 42 2.69 -10.84 -3.13
C ARG A 42 2.66 -12.32 -3.50
N ARG A 43 1.89 -12.68 -4.54
CA ARG A 43 1.82 -14.05 -5.07
C ARG A 43 3.18 -14.49 -5.60
N ALA A 44 3.85 -13.66 -6.40
CA ALA A 44 5.17 -13.94 -6.94
C ALA A 44 6.24 -14.12 -5.85
N ALA A 45 6.15 -13.34 -4.76
CA ALA A 45 7.08 -13.41 -3.64
C ALA A 45 6.82 -14.59 -2.66
N GLY A 46 5.84 -15.46 -2.95
CA GLY A 46 5.49 -16.58 -2.06
C GLY A 46 4.99 -16.14 -0.68
N ARG A 47 4.55 -14.88 -0.53
CA ARG A 47 4.02 -14.35 0.75
C ARG A 47 2.62 -14.92 0.96
N GLY A 48 2.55 -16.09 1.62
CA GLY A 48 1.37 -16.94 1.76
C GLY A 48 0.17 -16.41 2.56
N ALA A 49 0.12 -15.11 2.91
CA ALA A 49 -1.07 -14.52 3.52
C ALA A 49 -1.82 -13.67 2.49
N ALA A 50 -3.05 -14.06 2.17
CA ALA A 50 -3.95 -13.22 1.39
C ALA A 50 -4.07 -11.84 2.06
N LEU A 51 -3.80 -10.78 1.31
CA LEU A 51 -4.09 -9.41 1.74
C LEU A 51 -5.59 -9.19 1.58
N PRO A 52 -6.37 -8.93 2.64
CA PRO A 52 -7.77 -8.53 2.48
C PRO A 52 -7.84 -7.14 1.85
N TYR A 53 -8.87 -6.89 1.03
CA TYR A 53 -9.06 -5.60 0.38
C TYR A 53 -9.20 -4.45 1.38
N ASP A 54 -9.89 -4.68 2.51
CA ASP A 54 -10.04 -3.67 3.57
C ASP A 54 -8.69 -3.22 4.16
N TRP A 55 -7.74 -4.14 4.27
CA TRP A 55 -6.38 -3.83 4.75
C TRP A 55 -5.58 -3.03 3.72
N PHE A 56 -5.80 -3.28 2.43
CA PHE A 56 -5.25 -2.47 1.37
C PHE A 56 -5.80 -1.04 1.40
N ILE A 57 -7.12 -0.88 1.49
CA ILE A 57 -7.75 0.43 1.60
C ILE A 57 -7.30 1.17 2.87
N LEU A 58 -7.20 0.46 4.00
CA LEU A 58 -6.71 1.04 5.24
C LEU A 58 -5.25 1.51 5.12
N ALA A 59 -4.39 0.73 4.46
CA ALA A 59 -3.01 1.13 4.22
C ALA A 59 -2.92 2.33 3.26
N LEU A 60 -3.74 2.35 2.21
CA LEU A 60 -3.82 3.50 1.28
C LEU A 60 -4.31 4.76 2.00
N THR A 61 -5.31 4.62 2.87
CA THR A 61 -5.82 5.71 3.71
C THR A 61 -4.76 6.21 4.69
N PHE A 62 -3.99 5.30 5.29
CA PHE A 62 -2.86 5.64 6.13
C PHE A 62 -1.79 6.43 5.36
N LEU A 63 -1.40 5.98 4.17
CA LEU A 63 -0.44 6.68 3.31
C LEU A 63 -0.92 8.09 2.97
N HIS A 64 -2.21 8.26 2.65
CA HIS A 64 -2.80 9.57 2.41
C HIS A 64 -2.76 10.45 3.67
N ALA A 65 -3.11 9.90 4.84
CA ALA A 65 -3.13 10.62 6.11
C ALA A 65 -1.75 11.13 6.55
N ILE A 66 -0.66 10.48 6.11
CA ILE A 66 0.72 10.92 6.36
C ILE A 66 1.33 11.71 5.20
N PHE A 67 0.52 12.13 4.22
CA PHE A 67 0.96 12.88 3.03
C PHE A 67 2.02 12.14 2.20
N ALA A 68 1.95 10.81 2.12
CA ALA A 68 2.83 10.02 1.23
C ALA A 68 2.25 9.87 -0.18
N VAL A 69 0.92 9.88 -0.29
CA VAL A 69 0.19 9.78 -1.57
C VAL A 69 -1.01 10.72 -1.57
N GLU A 70 -1.45 11.12 -2.76
CA GLU A 70 -2.67 11.89 -2.98
C GLU A 70 -3.53 11.26 -4.07
N LEU A 71 -4.84 11.54 -4.03
CA LEU A 71 -5.78 11.18 -5.08
C LEU A 71 -6.00 12.41 -5.98
N SER A 72 -5.53 12.34 -7.22
CA SER A 72 -5.67 13.40 -8.22
C SER A 72 -6.28 12.83 -9.49
N GLN A 73 -7.40 13.41 -9.94
CA GLN A 73 -8.09 12.99 -11.17
C GLN A 73 -8.41 11.48 -11.23
N GLY A 74 -8.75 10.88 -10.08
CA GLY A 74 -9.05 9.45 -9.99
C GLY A 74 -7.83 8.52 -9.96
N LEU A 75 -6.62 9.09 -9.99
CA LEU A 75 -5.35 8.36 -9.89
C LEU A 75 -4.68 8.64 -8.55
N ILE A 76 -4.07 7.62 -7.97
CA ILE A 76 -3.19 7.76 -6.82
C ILE A 76 -1.79 8.09 -7.34
N GLN A 77 -1.19 9.14 -6.80
CA GLN A 77 0.18 9.53 -7.09
C GLN A 77 0.96 9.77 -5.79
N ARG A 78 2.28 9.62 -5.86
CA ARG A 78 3.16 9.96 -4.73
C ARG A 78 3.25 11.47 -4.58
N ILE A 79 3.21 11.94 -3.34
CA ILE A 79 3.53 13.34 -3.06
C ILE A 79 5.05 13.47 -3.06
N GLU A 80 5.60 14.23 -4.00
CA GLU A 80 7.03 14.53 -3.97
C GLU A 80 7.34 15.41 -2.76
N ALA A 81 8.31 15.00 -1.95
CA ALA A 81 8.79 15.83 -0.85
C ALA A 81 9.33 17.14 -1.44
N ARG A 82 8.62 18.24 -1.17
CA ARG A 82 9.09 19.58 -1.51
C ARG A 82 10.45 19.80 -0.82
N ARG A 83 11.52 19.78 -1.61
CA ARG A 83 12.87 20.15 -1.16
C ARG A 83 12.94 21.61 -0.74
#